data_AF-A0A970H0J1-F1
#
_entry.id   AF-A0A970H0J1-F1
#
_cell.length_a   1.000
_cell.length_b   1.000
_cell.length_c   1.000
_cell.angle_alpha   90.00
_cell.angle_beta   90.00
_cell.angle_gamma   90.00
#
_symmetry.space_group_name_H-M   'P 1'
#
loop_
_entity.id
_entity.type
_entity.pdbx_description
1 polymer ?
#
loop_
_entity_poly.entity_id
_entity_poly.type
_entity_poly.pdbx_seq_one_letter_code
_entity_poly.pdbx_strand_id
1 'polypeptide(L)'
;AHDLVTVDEENWMNLFINTDINHETGWEGYDFVLNRSRDGKTVSVEKFVDNSWDFEKIGDAEYFMGDNFIAIKVAKSMLGITEELASFDFKWADNSTKSGDVMQFMDLGDAAPDSRFAFRYLGTAPVTKKSSQNFFAKIFNPANWTAVHLVVFSVIAAAIIIVVAVVLAKPKKTKE
;
A
#
# COMPACT_ATOMS: atom_id res chain seq x y z
N ALA A 1 10.04 20.72 24.93
CA ALA A 1 8.98 19.71 24.78
C ALA A 1 8.34 19.53 26.14
N HIS A 2 7.01 19.42 26.21
CA HIS A 2 6.31 19.08 27.44
C HIS A 2 6.36 17.57 27.68
N ASP A 3 6.19 17.16 28.93
CA ASP A 3 6.17 15.75 29.31
C ASP A 3 4.95 15.03 28.71
N LEU A 4 5.07 13.72 28.50
CA LEU A 4 3.96 12.88 28.08
C LEU A 4 2.93 12.78 29.21
N VAL A 5 1.69 13.18 28.89
CA VAL A 5 0.55 12.92 29.75
C VAL A 5 -0.05 11.58 29.34
N THR A 6 0.09 10.58 30.20
CA THR A 6 -0.46 9.25 29.96
C THR A 6 -1.96 9.24 30.20
N VAL A 7 -2.70 8.69 29.24
CA VAL A 7 -4.13 8.39 29.39
C VAL A 7 -4.35 6.94 28.95
N ASP A 8 -5.09 6.18 29.75
CA ASP A 8 -5.43 4.79 29.44
C ASP A 8 -6.69 4.74 28.56
N GLU A 9 -6.55 5.22 27.34
CA GLU A 9 -7.61 5.28 26.33
C GLU A 9 -7.17 4.64 25.01
N GLU A 10 -8.14 4.11 24.25
CA GLU A 10 -7.85 3.34 23.03
C GLU A 10 -7.22 4.14 21.90
N ASN A 11 -7.49 5.44 21.83
CA ASN A 11 -6.99 6.30 20.76
C ASN A 11 -5.80 7.16 21.18
N TRP A 12 -5.19 6.89 22.34
CA TRP A 12 -4.01 7.61 22.80
C TRP A 12 -2.74 7.07 22.10
N MET A 13 -2.03 7.95 21.40
CA MET A 13 -0.74 7.68 20.74
C MET A 13 -0.72 6.37 19.91
N ASN A 14 -1.64 6.17 18.98
CA ASN A 14 -1.65 4.99 18.12
C ASN A 14 -0.58 5.08 17.02
N LEU A 15 0.00 3.93 16.66
CA LEU A 15 0.93 3.79 15.54
C LEU A 15 0.28 2.94 14.45
N PHE A 16 0.01 3.56 13.31
CA PHE A 16 -0.52 2.91 12.11
C PHE A 16 0.64 2.52 11.18
N ILE A 17 0.61 1.31 10.61
CA ILE A 17 1.69 0.75 9.79
C ILE A 17 1.12 0.13 8.52
N ASN A 18 1.68 0.48 7.37
CA ASN A 18 1.51 -0.19 6.10
C ASN A 18 2.83 -0.87 5.71
N THR A 19 2.83 -2.19 5.71
CA THR A 19 4.02 -3.02 5.47
C THR A 19 4.24 -3.38 4.01
N ASP A 20 3.19 -3.42 3.20
CA ASP A 20 3.26 -3.86 1.80
C ASP A 20 3.32 -2.68 0.80
N ILE A 21 3.13 -1.45 1.27
CA ILE A 21 3.07 -0.20 0.51
C ILE A 21 1.95 -0.22 -0.53
N ASN A 22 0.94 -1.06 -0.30
CA ASN A 22 -0.27 -1.08 -1.08
C ASN A 22 -1.33 -0.26 -0.34
N HIS A 23 -1.81 0.82 -0.96
CA HIS A 23 -2.85 1.66 -0.36
C HIS A 23 -4.27 1.13 -0.62
N GLU A 24 -4.40 0.01 -1.33
CA GLU A 24 -5.67 -0.69 -1.57
C GLU A 24 -5.97 -1.77 -0.51
N THR A 25 -5.02 -2.05 0.39
CA THR A 25 -5.13 -3.05 1.46
C THR A 25 -5.15 -2.39 2.83
N GLY A 26 -5.76 -3.10 3.79
CA GLY A 26 -5.94 -2.61 5.14
C GLY A 26 -6.96 -1.46 5.24
N TRP A 27 -7.10 -0.90 6.43
CA TRP A 27 -7.95 0.26 6.63
C TRP A 27 -7.27 1.51 6.08
N GLU A 28 -7.83 2.09 5.02
CA GLU A 28 -7.36 3.35 4.42
C GLU A 28 -5.87 3.31 4.04
N GLY A 29 -5.40 2.11 3.69
CA GLY A 29 -4.01 1.85 3.33
C GLY A 29 -3.10 1.48 4.51
N TYR A 30 -3.61 1.21 5.72
CA TYR A 30 -2.81 0.71 6.84
C TYR A 30 -3.18 -0.74 7.19
N ASP A 31 -2.18 -1.60 7.31
CA ASP A 31 -2.33 -3.03 7.62
C ASP A 31 -2.50 -3.29 9.12
N PHE A 32 -1.86 -2.45 9.94
CA PHE A 32 -1.82 -2.62 11.39
C PHE A 32 -2.05 -1.31 12.13
N VAL A 33 -2.59 -1.43 13.33
CA VAL A 33 -2.57 -0.38 14.36
C VAL A 33 -1.98 -0.97 15.64
N LEU A 34 -1.07 -0.24 16.25
CA LEU A 34 -0.48 -0.60 17.54
C LEU A 34 -0.96 0.38 18.59
N ASN A 35 -0.87 -0.05 19.85
CA ASN A 35 -1.05 0.83 21.01
C ASN A 35 -2.48 1.29 21.26
N ARG A 36 -3.47 0.49 20.89
CA ARG A 36 -4.88 0.70 21.27
C ARG A 36 -5.22 0.14 22.66
N SER A 37 -4.40 -0.75 23.19
CA SER A 37 -4.43 -1.13 24.60
C SER A 37 -3.01 -1.33 25.13
N ARG A 38 -2.81 -1.19 26.44
CA ARG A 38 -1.51 -1.28 27.10
C ARG A 38 -1.66 -1.82 28.53
N ASP A 39 -0.62 -2.46 29.05
CA ASP A 39 -0.63 -3.03 30.41
C ASP A 39 0.51 -2.53 31.32
N GLY A 40 1.22 -1.49 30.87
CA GLY A 40 2.41 -0.96 31.54
C GLY A 40 3.73 -1.60 31.12
N LYS A 41 3.71 -2.69 30.34
CA LYS A 41 4.90 -3.36 29.79
C LYS A 41 4.82 -3.56 28.28
N THR A 42 3.63 -3.87 27.79
CA THR A 42 3.37 -4.10 26.38
C THR A 42 2.20 -3.28 25.88
N VAL A 43 2.11 -3.23 24.55
CA VAL A 43 1.05 -2.58 23.79
C VAL A 43 0.45 -3.58 22.81
N SER A 44 -0.83 -3.45 22.49
CA SER A 44 -1.45 -4.32 21.49
C SER A 44 -0.82 -4.13 20.11
N VAL A 45 -0.75 -5.23 19.36
CA VAL A 45 -0.54 -5.25 17.92
C VAL A 45 -1.80 -5.82 17.29
N GLU A 46 -2.50 -4.99 16.53
CA GLU A 46 -3.77 -5.31 15.90
C GLU A 46 -3.65 -5.20 14.38
N LYS A 47 -4.20 -6.17 13.67
CA LYS A 47 -4.26 -6.21 12.21
C LYS A 47 -5.65 -5.78 11.75
N PHE A 48 -5.73 -4.91 10.76
CA PHE A 48 -7.00 -4.57 10.12
C PHE A 48 -7.54 -5.75 9.31
N VAL A 49 -8.86 -5.95 9.35
CA VAL A 49 -9.56 -7.05 8.68
C VAL A 49 -10.48 -6.48 7.60
N ASP A 50 -10.64 -7.19 6.48
CA ASP A 50 -11.57 -6.87 5.39
C ASP A 50 -11.51 -5.42 4.86
N ASN A 51 -10.34 -4.77 4.95
CA ASN A 51 -10.11 -3.37 4.60
C ASN A 51 -11.08 -2.38 5.30
N SER A 52 -11.58 -2.72 6.48
CA SER A 52 -12.50 -1.92 7.29
C SER A 52 -11.86 -1.47 8.61
N TRP A 53 -12.57 -0.66 9.38
CA TRP A 53 -12.22 -0.30 10.76
C TRP A 53 -12.55 -1.44 11.75
N ASP A 54 -12.18 -2.66 11.37
CA ASP A 54 -12.29 -3.85 12.19
C ASP A 54 -10.90 -4.47 12.38
N PHE A 55 -10.70 -5.12 13.52
CA PHE A 55 -9.37 -5.45 14.00
C PHE A 55 -9.32 -6.85 14.59
N GLU A 56 -8.21 -7.53 14.37
CA GLU A 56 -7.83 -8.75 15.07
C GLU A 56 -6.56 -8.48 15.89
N LYS A 57 -6.60 -8.70 17.20
CA LYS A 57 -5.40 -8.65 18.04
C LYS A 57 -4.54 -9.87 17.72
N ILE A 58 -3.36 -9.64 17.14
CA ILE A 58 -2.43 -10.69 16.71
C ILE A 58 -1.24 -10.87 17.67
N GLY A 59 -1.10 -9.99 18.66
CA GLY A 59 -0.08 -10.11 19.69
C GLY A 59 0.12 -8.83 20.50
N ASP A 60 1.25 -8.79 21.18
CA ASP A 60 1.69 -7.68 22.03
C ASP A 60 3.15 -7.34 21.70
N ALA A 61 3.49 -6.04 21.76
CA ALA A 61 4.83 -5.51 21.54
C ALA A 61 5.36 -4.83 22.81
N GLU A 62 6.66 -4.96 23.09
CA GLU A 62 7.31 -4.22 24.17
C GLU A 62 7.27 -2.72 23.84
N TYR A 63 7.06 -1.87 24.86
CA TYR A 63 7.19 -0.43 24.70
C TYR A 63 7.98 0.19 25.84
N PHE A 64 8.55 1.35 25.56
CA PHE A 64 9.21 2.20 26.54
C PHE A 64 8.68 3.61 26.41
N MET A 65 8.42 4.24 27.55
CA MET A 65 8.12 5.66 27.62
C MET A 65 9.25 6.38 28.34
N GLY A 66 9.84 7.37 27.68
CA GLY A 66 10.63 8.40 28.33
C GLY A 66 9.76 9.61 28.69
N ASP A 67 10.40 10.67 29.15
CA ASP A 67 9.70 11.88 29.61
C ASP A 67 8.84 12.51 28.49
N ASN A 68 9.33 12.49 27.24
CA ASN A 68 8.69 13.16 26.11
C ASN A 68 8.61 12.29 24.84
N PHE A 69 8.78 10.96 24.96
CA PHE A 69 8.73 10.05 23.81
C PHE A 69 8.22 8.67 24.17
N ILE A 70 7.63 8.00 23.19
CA ILE A 70 7.29 6.58 23.24
C ILE A 70 8.07 5.84 22.15
N ALA A 71 8.56 4.65 22.48
CA ALA A 71 9.18 3.73 21.55
C ALA A 71 8.49 2.37 21.66
N ILE A 72 8.11 1.79 20.52
CA ILE A 72 7.50 0.46 20.45
C ILE A 72 8.46 -0.47 19.69
N LYS A 73 8.74 -1.63 20.28
CA LYS A 73 9.60 -2.66 19.70
C LYS A 73 8.73 -3.86 19.31
N VAL A 74 8.50 -4.01 18.01
CA VAL A 74 7.69 -5.08 17.42
C VAL A 74 8.54 -6.01 16.57
N ALA A 75 8.27 -7.32 16.65
CA ALA A 75 8.95 -8.32 15.84
C ALA A 75 8.50 -8.21 14.37
N LYS A 76 9.45 -8.23 13.43
CA LYS A 76 9.17 -8.22 11.98
C LYS A 76 8.18 -9.31 11.56
N SER A 77 8.34 -10.53 12.08
CA SER A 77 7.47 -11.66 11.78
C SER A 77 6.02 -11.45 12.21
N MET A 78 5.78 -10.69 13.28
CA MET A 78 4.43 -10.35 13.74
C MET A 78 3.73 -9.42 12.74
N LEU A 79 4.50 -8.58 12.03
CA LEU A 79 4.02 -7.72 10.95
C LEU A 79 4.03 -8.42 9.59
N GLY A 80 4.18 -9.75 9.54
CA GLY A 80 4.23 -10.52 8.28
C GLY A 80 5.52 -10.33 7.47
N ILE A 81 6.52 -9.65 8.01
CA ILE A 81 7.80 -9.40 7.32
C ILE A 81 8.72 -10.61 7.55
N THR A 82 8.87 -11.44 6.51
CA THR A 82 9.71 -12.65 6.52
C THR A 82 11.07 -12.46 5.84
N GLU A 83 11.17 -11.50 4.93
CA GLU A 83 12.38 -11.17 4.17
C GLU A 83 13.04 -9.88 4.69
N GLU A 84 14.10 -9.43 4.01
CA GLU A 84 14.67 -8.12 4.27
C GLU A 84 13.64 -7.02 4.01
N LEU A 85 13.46 -6.15 5.00
CA LEU A 85 12.51 -5.04 4.93
C LEU A 85 13.05 -3.94 4.01
N ALA A 86 12.47 -3.81 2.82
CA ALA A 86 12.85 -2.78 1.86
C ALA A 86 12.33 -1.40 2.26
N SER A 87 11.06 -1.32 2.67
CA SER A 87 10.42 -0.08 3.09
C SER A 87 9.06 -0.38 3.69
N PHE A 88 8.51 0.55 4.46
CA PHE A 88 7.13 0.54 4.94
C PHE A 88 6.68 1.97 5.23
N ASP A 89 5.37 2.21 5.23
CA ASP A 89 4.79 3.49 5.61
C ASP A 89 4.22 3.44 7.03
N PHE A 90 4.26 4.56 7.73
CA PHE A 90 3.69 4.65 9.07
C PHE A 90 3.19 6.05 9.41
N LYS A 91 2.29 6.11 10.39
CA LYS A 91 1.73 7.34 10.96
C LYS A 91 1.55 7.17 12.47
N TRP A 92 1.90 8.19 13.23
CA TRP A 92 1.41 8.34 14.60
C TRP A 92 0.15 9.19 14.61
N ALA A 93 -0.82 8.84 15.45
CA ALA A 93 -1.96 9.70 15.74
C ALA A 93 -2.31 9.64 17.22
N ASP A 94 -2.57 10.79 17.82
CA ASP A 94 -2.98 10.92 19.21
C ASP A 94 -4.37 11.54 19.27
N ASN A 95 -5.31 10.81 19.84
CA ASN A 95 -6.70 11.21 20.01
C ASN A 95 -7.45 11.54 18.69
N SER A 96 -7.05 10.96 17.55
CA SER A 96 -7.66 11.26 16.25
C SER A 96 -8.92 10.44 15.93
N THR A 97 -8.82 9.12 15.75
CA THR A 97 -9.95 8.31 15.27
C THR A 97 -10.37 7.20 16.24
N LYS A 98 -11.65 7.18 16.59
CA LYS A 98 -12.32 6.04 17.27
C LYS A 98 -13.34 5.36 16.34
N SER A 99 -13.87 6.09 15.35
CA SER A 99 -14.96 5.64 14.48
C SER A 99 -14.49 5.09 13.13
N GLY A 100 -13.19 5.20 12.80
CA GLY A 100 -12.65 4.75 11.52
C GLY A 100 -12.83 5.73 10.36
N ASP A 101 -13.26 6.96 10.65
CA ASP A 101 -13.24 8.03 9.65
C ASP A 101 -11.81 8.59 9.55
N VAL A 102 -11.17 8.35 8.40
CA VAL A 102 -9.79 8.79 8.13
C VAL A 102 -9.64 10.30 8.11
N MET A 103 -10.70 11.05 7.83
CA MET A 103 -10.66 12.51 7.84
C MET A 103 -10.42 13.07 9.25
N GLN A 104 -10.66 12.28 10.29
CA GLN A 104 -10.37 12.67 11.67
C GLN A 104 -8.86 12.86 11.94
N PHE A 105 -7.96 12.35 11.09
CA PHE A 105 -6.54 12.74 11.15
C PHE A 105 -6.29 14.23 10.83
N MET A 106 -7.28 14.93 10.27
CA MET A 106 -7.21 16.37 9.97
C MET A 106 -7.97 17.20 11.00
N ASP A 107 -9.03 16.64 11.59
CA ASP A 107 -9.99 17.39 12.38
C ASP A 107 -9.85 17.16 13.89
N LEU A 108 -9.30 16.02 14.31
CA LEU A 108 -9.24 15.59 15.71
C LEU A 108 -7.82 15.21 16.13
N GLY A 109 -7.48 15.62 17.36
CA GLY A 109 -6.21 15.27 17.98
C GLY A 109 -5.00 15.78 17.19
N ASP A 110 -3.89 15.05 17.30
CA ASP A 110 -2.65 15.33 16.59
C ASP A 110 -2.28 14.13 15.71
N ALA A 111 -1.77 14.40 14.50
CA ALA A 111 -1.29 13.36 13.59
C ALA A 111 0.13 13.69 13.11
N ALA A 112 1.00 12.69 13.03
CA ALA A 112 2.35 12.83 12.51
C ALA A 112 2.62 11.78 11.42
N PRO A 113 2.80 12.20 10.15
CA PRO A 113 2.68 13.58 9.64
C PRO A 113 1.22 14.06 9.61
N ASP A 114 0.98 15.35 9.38
CA ASP A 114 -0.39 15.89 9.35
C ASP A 114 -1.27 15.24 8.27
N SER A 115 -2.59 15.30 8.47
CA SER A 115 -3.57 14.88 7.46
C SER A 115 -3.38 13.42 7.00
N ARG A 116 -3.73 13.13 5.73
CA ARG A 116 -3.59 11.80 5.11
C ARG A 116 -2.17 11.46 4.64
N PHE A 117 -1.15 12.21 5.06
CA PHE A 117 0.23 11.87 4.76
C PHE A 117 0.73 10.70 5.63
N ALA A 118 1.77 10.00 5.18
CA ALA A 118 2.47 8.98 5.96
C ALA A 118 3.99 9.20 5.83
N PHE A 119 4.73 8.85 6.89
CA PHE A 119 6.18 8.74 6.79
C PHE A 119 6.52 7.45 6.05
N ARG A 120 7.60 7.48 5.26
CA ARG A 120 8.18 6.28 4.64
C ARG A 120 9.52 5.96 5.25
N TYR A 121 9.65 4.77 5.83
CA TYR A 121 10.93 4.21 6.17
C TYR A 121 11.56 3.53 4.95
N LEU A 122 12.85 3.77 4.72
CA LEU A 122 13.64 3.06 3.72
C LEU A 122 14.63 2.16 4.46
N GLY A 123 14.46 0.85 4.26
CA GLY A 123 15.37 -0.15 4.78
C GLY A 123 16.62 -0.31 3.93
N THR A 124 17.48 -1.24 4.35
CA THR A 124 18.76 -1.52 3.69
C THR A 124 18.64 -2.52 2.55
N ALA A 125 17.46 -3.13 2.34
CA ALA A 125 17.25 -4.02 1.22
C ALA A 125 17.52 -3.22 -0.07
N PRO A 126 18.31 -3.74 -1.02
CA PRO A 126 18.53 -3.05 -2.28
C PRO A 126 17.17 -2.79 -2.92
N VAL A 127 16.89 -1.53 -3.25
CA VAL A 127 15.72 -1.15 -4.06
C VAL A 127 15.83 -1.94 -5.36
N THR A 128 15.19 -3.11 -5.41
CA THR A 128 14.92 -3.77 -6.67
C THR A 128 13.90 -2.88 -7.33
N LYS A 129 14.38 -1.97 -8.18
CA LYS A 129 13.54 -1.34 -9.18
C LYS A 129 12.81 -2.51 -9.84
N LYS A 130 11.50 -2.66 -9.61
CA LYS A 130 10.61 -3.38 -10.53
C LYS A 130 10.62 -2.57 -11.82
N SER A 131 11.74 -2.68 -12.52
CA SER A 131 11.96 -2.08 -13.81
C SER A 131 10.97 -2.74 -14.74
N SER A 132 10.43 -1.96 -15.66
CA SER A 132 9.71 -2.37 -16.87
C SER A 132 10.40 -3.47 -17.72
N GLN A 133 11.53 -4.02 -17.27
CA GLN A 133 12.31 -5.08 -17.91
C GLN A 133 11.50 -6.37 -18.11
N ASN A 134 10.54 -6.68 -17.23
CA ASN A 134 9.76 -7.92 -17.33
C ASN A 134 8.69 -7.90 -18.43
N PHE A 135 8.30 -6.74 -18.94
CA PHE A 135 7.34 -6.67 -20.05
C PHE A 135 8.02 -7.00 -21.39
N PHE A 136 9.13 -6.32 -21.68
CA PHE A 136 9.90 -6.56 -22.91
C PHE A 136 10.55 -7.94 -22.91
N ALA A 137 11.15 -8.38 -21.80
CA ALA A 137 11.74 -9.72 -21.74
C ALA A 137 10.71 -10.85 -21.96
N LYS A 138 9.45 -10.65 -21.54
CA LYS A 138 8.36 -11.62 -21.76
C LYS A 138 7.82 -11.61 -23.20
N ILE A 139 7.79 -10.45 -23.86
CA ILE A 139 7.40 -10.30 -25.27
C ILE A 139 8.45 -10.84 -26.23
N PHE A 140 9.73 -10.57 -25.94
CA PHE A 140 10.85 -10.96 -26.80
C PHE A 140 11.49 -12.30 -26.39
N ASN A 141 10.86 -13.05 -25.46
CA ASN A 141 11.29 -14.41 -25.15
C ASN A 141 10.98 -15.33 -26.34
N PRO A 142 12.00 -15.95 -26.98
CA PRO A 142 11.81 -16.82 -28.14
C PRO A 142 10.97 -18.07 -27.85
N ALA A 143 10.80 -18.47 -26.58
CA ALA A 143 9.88 -19.54 -26.20
C ALA A 143 8.40 -19.18 -26.42
N ASN A 144 8.06 -17.89 -26.50
CA ASN A 144 6.69 -17.38 -26.63
C ASN A 144 6.33 -16.99 -28.07
N TRP A 145 7.21 -17.24 -29.05
CA TRP A 145 7.09 -16.74 -30.42
C TRP A 145 5.88 -17.31 -31.19
N THR A 146 5.39 -18.49 -30.80
CA THR A 146 4.18 -19.09 -31.40
C THR A 146 2.93 -18.22 -31.17
N ALA A 147 2.79 -17.60 -30.00
CA ALA A 147 1.67 -16.71 -29.69
C ALA A 147 1.84 -15.31 -30.33
N VAL A 148 3.07 -14.81 -30.42
CA VAL A 148 3.37 -13.48 -30.99
C VAL A 148 3.13 -13.44 -32.50
N HIS A 149 3.48 -14.51 -33.23
CA HIS A 149 3.15 -14.59 -34.66
C HIS A 149 1.64 -14.52 -34.89
N LEU A 150 0.81 -15.21 -34.11
CA LEU A 150 -0.64 -15.21 -34.28
C LEU A 150 -1.27 -13.83 -34.06
N VAL A 151 -0.80 -13.06 -33.07
CA VAL A 151 -1.30 -11.69 -32.81
C VAL A 151 -0.83 -10.70 -33.89
N VAL A 152 0.43 -10.78 -34.33
CA VAL A 152 0.94 -9.88 -35.39
C VAL A 152 0.25 -10.18 -36.72
N PHE A 153 0.04 -11.45 -37.08
CA PHE A 153 -0.68 -11.83 -38.29
C PHE A 153 -2.16 -11.40 -38.24
N SER A 154 -2.84 -11.49 -37.09
CA SER A 154 -4.25 -11.08 -36.98
C SER A 154 -4.42 -9.56 -37.12
N VAL A 155 -3.52 -8.75 -36.54
CA VAL A 155 -3.55 -7.29 -36.67
C VAL A 155 -3.24 -6.84 -38.10
N ILE A 156 -2.24 -7.46 -38.75
CA ILE A 156 -1.93 -7.17 -40.17
C ILE A 156 -3.09 -7.58 -41.07
N ALA A 157 -3.68 -8.75 -40.86
CA ALA A 157 -4.84 -9.21 -41.63
C ALA A 157 -6.03 -8.26 -41.47
N ALA A 158 -6.34 -7.81 -40.24
CA ALA A 158 -7.42 -6.87 -40.00
C ALA A 158 -7.18 -5.51 -40.70
N ALA A 159 -5.95 -4.99 -40.65
CA ALA A 159 -5.59 -3.76 -41.35
C ALA A 159 -5.73 -3.89 -42.88
N ILE A 160 -5.32 -5.03 -43.45
CA ILE A 160 -5.47 -5.30 -44.89
C ILE A 160 -6.96 -5.39 -45.26
N ILE A 161 -7.78 -6.07 -44.47
CA ILE A 161 -9.23 -6.19 -44.71
C ILE A 161 -9.89 -4.80 -44.72
N ILE A 162 -9.53 -3.93 -43.77
CA ILE A 162 -10.06 -2.56 -43.71
C ILE A 162 -9.65 -1.76 -44.96
N VAL A 163 -8.39 -1.84 -45.39
CA VAL A 163 -7.93 -1.14 -46.60
C VAL A 163 -8.64 -1.64 -47.85
N VAL A 164 -8.82 -2.95 -48.01
CA VAL A 164 -9.55 -3.53 -49.15
C VAL A 164 -11.01 -3.08 -49.15
N ALA A 165 -11.68 -3.11 -48.00
CA ALA A 165 -13.06 -2.63 -47.87
C ALA A 165 -13.19 -1.16 -48.27
N VAL A 166 -12.26 -0.30 -47.84
CA VAL A 166 -12.23 1.12 -48.21
C VAL A 166 -12.00 1.32 -49.71
N VAL A 167 -11.14 0.52 -50.34
CA VAL A 167 -10.88 0.61 -51.80
C VAL A 167 -12.09 0.15 -52.61
N LEU A 168 -12.74 -0.95 -52.20
CA LEU A 168 -13.92 -1.48 -52.89
C LEU A 168 -15.17 -0.63 -52.68
N ALA A 169 -15.29 0.07 -51.55
CA ALA A 169 -16.38 0.98 -51.27
C ALA A 169 -16.27 2.32 -52.02
N LYS A 170 -15.19 2.58 -52.77
CA LYS A 170 -15.10 3.79 -53.60
C LYS A 170 -16.09 3.68 -54.77
N PRO A 171 -17.04 4.63 -54.91
CA PRO A 171 -17.99 4.59 -56.02
C PRO A 171 -17.25 4.74 -57.35
N LYS A 172 -17.61 3.91 -58.34
CA LYS A 172 -17.10 4.05 -59.70
C LYS A 172 -17.46 5.44 -60.20
N LYS A 173 -16.45 6.26 -60.54
CA LYS A 173 -16.67 7.49 -61.30
C LYS A 173 -17.34 7.10 -62.62
N THR A 174 -18.61 7.44 -62.77
CA THR A 174 -19.29 7.47 -64.06
C THR A 174 -18.52 8.45 -64.94
N LYS A 175 -17.94 7.94 -66.03
CA LYS A 175 -17.45 8.78 -67.11
C LYS A 175 -18.68 9.24 -67.90
N GLU A 176 -18.89 10.55 -67.98
CA GLU A 176 -19.75 11.15 -69.00
C GLU A 176 -19.20 10.87 -70.41
#